data_AF-A0A9N9EWY5-F1
#
_entry.id   AF-A0A9N9EWY5-F1
#
_cell.length_a   1.000
_cell.length_b   1.000
_cell.length_c   1.000
_cell.angle_alpha   90.00
_cell.angle_beta   90.00
_cell.angle_gamma   90.00
#
_symmetry.space_group_name_H-M   'P 1'
#
loop_
_entity.id
_entity.type
_entity.pdbx_description
1 polymer ?
#
loop_
_entity_poly.entity_id
_entity_poly.type
_entity_poly.pdbx_seq_one_letter_code
_entity_poly.pdbx_strand_id
1 'polypeptide(L)'
;MSTLSKSNRRVSYFYDGNRISGTTRTGKTPQRATFRQMTRFHTDEYIHFLERVTPLNVEELSQQQTRFNVGEDCPIFEGLFEFCSISAGGSIDAANKLTSGESDIAINWSGGLHHAKRFEASGFCYVNDIVLAILELLRYHQRVLYVDIDIHHGDGVEEAFYSTDRVLTCSFHKFGQFFPGTGDVSDIGIGKGKHYAVNFPLKDGMDDENYRDVFRPVVKHIIEWYRPGAIVLQCGADSLAGDRLGCFNLSMKGHAACVDFVKDFNIPLLVVGGGGYTIRNVARAWTYETGLLLGEALNEDLPYNNYLEYYGPHFKLEVPANNMENMNTSSYLNDMKAKVFENLRCIPFAPSVQMHQVPYNDDSDESDNDDDPDIRISQRQRNARVVPENELSDSDDEGGRRNDRNYNVANGNGKNGEFTTRKFRTTGKTLYNETDSRGGSSSRPSKIASGQGRGKSTRSTLITDDVLNTTVTRNVPADTPSIMAPSRSSSRPPADIIQEEQAATVPPENPTNHPETPQIRSENDTANVENETDAMDVDTIEAEQVVKTEEV
;
A
#
# COMPACT_ATOMS: atom_id res chain seq x y z
N MET A 1 -30.84 -17.24 13.75
CA MET A 1 -29.82 -17.41 14.82
C MET A 1 -28.62 -18.07 14.17
N SER A 2 -27.38 -17.67 14.43
CA SER A 2 -26.89 -16.63 15.33
C SER A 2 -26.72 -15.26 14.66
N THR A 3 -26.83 -14.19 15.44
CA THR A 3 -26.13 -12.93 15.15
C THR A 3 -24.64 -13.16 15.35
N LEU A 4 -23.83 -13.10 14.30
CA LEU A 4 -22.38 -13.11 14.43
C LEU A 4 -21.92 -11.82 15.13
N SER A 5 -20.91 -11.95 15.99
CA SER A 5 -20.41 -10.83 16.79
C SER A 5 -19.88 -9.70 15.90
N LYS A 6 -20.03 -8.45 16.35
CA LYS A 6 -19.09 -7.39 15.91
C LYS A 6 -17.68 -7.88 16.26
N SER A 7 -16.86 -8.10 15.24
CA SER A 7 -15.53 -8.69 15.45
C SER A 7 -14.61 -7.64 16.07
N ASN A 8 -14.04 -7.93 17.24
CA ASN A 8 -13.08 -7.07 17.94
C ASN A 8 -11.69 -7.14 17.25
N ARG A 9 -11.63 -6.97 15.93
CA ARG A 9 -10.35 -6.85 15.21
C ARG A 9 -9.55 -5.68 15.76
N ARG A 10 -8.25 -5.90 15.88
CA ARG A 10 -7.24 -4.94 16.33
C ARG A 10 -6.71 -4.23 15.10
N VAL A 11 -7.03 -2.94 15.01
CA VAL A 11 -6.59 -2.07 13.92
C VAL A 11 -5.51 -1.15 14.45
N SER A 12 -4.31 -1.22 13.86
CA SER A 12 -3.24 -0.23 14.07
C SER A 12 -3.22 0.76 12.90
N TYR A 13 -2.80 1.99 13.16
CA TYR A 13 -2.65 3.02 12.14
C TYR A 13 -1.42 3.91 12.41
N PHE A 14 -0.77 4.33 11.33
CA PHE A 14 0.42 5.17 11.34
C PHE A 14 0.10 6.52 10.71
N TYR A 15 0.50 7.61 11.37
CA TYR A 15 0.21 8.99 10.95
C TYR A 15 1.40 9.92 11.14
N ASP A 16 1.61 10.79 10.17
CA ASP A 16 2.57 11.90 10.24
C ASP A 16 1.90 13.17 10.83
N GLY A 17 1.57 13.12 12.12
CA GLY A 17 1.38 14.33 12.92
C GLY A 17 -0.02 14.91 13.13
N ASN A 18 -1.11 14.35 12.58
CA ASN A 18 -2.48 14.81 12.89
C ASN A 18 -3.37 13.72 13.53
N ARG A 19 -4.07 14.08 14.62
CA ARG A 19 -5.00 13.18 15.32
C ARG A 19 -6.37 13.16 14.64
N ILE A 20 -6.80 12.01 14.13
CA ILE A 20 -8.23 11.77 13.93
C ILE A 20 -8.92 11.72 15.30
N SER A 21 -9.90 12.61 15.51
CA SER A 21 -10.66 12.70 16.75
C SER A 21 -11.82 11.71 16.78
N GLY A 22 -11.76 10.73 17.69
CA GLY A 22 -12.92 9.88 18.00
C GLY A 22 -12.55 8.57 18.71
N THR A 23 -11.71 7.75 18.07
CA THR A 23 -11.63 6.32 18.39
C THR A 23 -10.44 5.96 19.27
N THR A 24 -10.70 5.36 20.44
CA THR A 24 -9.68 4.96 21.43
C THR A 24 -8.89 3.71 21.01
N ARG A 25 -7.98 3.86 20.05
CA ARG A 25 -6.99 2.84 19.63
C ARG A 25 -5.61 3.47 19.41
N THR A 26 -4.56 2.66 19.41
CA THR A 26 -3.17 3.16 19.45
C THR A 26 -2.66 3.57 18.08
N GLY A 27 -2.87 4.84 17.72
CA GLY A 27 -2.03 5.49 16.71
C GLY A 27 -0.57 5.53 17.16
N LYS A 28 0.34 5.19 16.26
CA LYS A 28 1.79 5.21 16.51
C LYS A 28 2.46 6.07 15.46
N THR A 29 3.43 6.89 15.88
CA THR A 29 4.43 7.44 14.96
C THR A 29 5.25 6.27 14.42
N PRO A 30 5.43 6.12 13.10
CA PRO A 30 6.24 5.05 12.53
C PRO A 30 7.72 5.26 12.90
N GLN A 31 8.47 4.17 13.06
CA GLN A 31 9.92 4.26 13.03
C GLN A 31 10.37 4.58 11.60
N ARG A 32 11.35 5.48 11.44
CA ARG A 32 11.90 5.79 10.11
C ARG A 32 12.64 4.57 9.57
N ALA A 33 12.34 4.15 8.35
CA ALA A 33 13.05 3.07 7.68
C ALA A 33 14.55 3.41 7.58
N THR A 34 15.39 2.52 8.07
CA THR A 34 16.84 2.65 7.99
C THR A 34 17.33 2.35 6.57
N PHE A 35 18.54 2.81 6.25
CA PHE A 35 19.24 2.45 5.02
C PHE A 35 19.21 0.93 4.76
N ARG A 36 19.57 0.14 5.79
CA ARG A 36 19.59 -1.33 5.76
C ARG A 36 18.22 -1.96 5.46
N GLN A 37 17.13 -1.30 5.85
CA GLN A 37 15.78 -1.75 5.53
C GLN A 37 15.41 -1.43 4.07
N MET A 38 15.71 -0.22 3.58
CA MET A 38 15.45 0.15 2.19
C MET A 38 16.22 -0.71 1.18
N THR A 39 17.48 -1.04 1.46
CA THR A 39 18.31 -1.87 0.57
C THR A 39 18.00 -3.38 0.63
N ARG A 40 16.96 -3.80 1.37
CA ARG A 40 16.37 -5.15 1.24
C ARG A 40 15.73 -5.36 -0.15
N PHE A 41 15.33 -4.29 -0.82
CA PHE A 41 14.88 -4.30 -2.21
C PHE A 41 15.79 -3.43 -3.11
N HIS A 42 15.90 -2.14 -2.79
CA HIS A 42 16.60 -1.16 -3.62
C HIS A 42 18.13 -1.39 -3.62
N THR A 43 18.86 -0.82 -4.60
CA THR A 43 20.34 -0.90 -4.59
C THR A 43 20.94 0.15 -3.66
N ASP A 44 22.08 -0.18 -3.04
CA ASP A 44 22.77 0.69 -2.09
C ASP A 44 23.18 2.04 -2.72
N GLU A 45 23.52 2.08 -4.01
CA GLU A 45 23.88 3.34 -4.69
C GLU A 45 22.68 4.26 -4.93
N TYR A 46 21.47 3.70 -5.09
CA TYR A 46 20.24 4.47 -5.25
C TYR A 46 19.79 5.08 -3.93
N ILE A 47 19.78 4.28 -2.84
CA ILE A 47 19.43 4.78 -1.51
C ILE A 47 20.47 5.80 -1.01
N HIS A 48 21.77 5.58 -1.24
CA HIS A 48 22.80 6.59 -0.92
C HIS A 48 22.72 7.86 -1.78
N PHE A 49 22.06 7.82 -2.95
CA PHE A 49 21.76 9.03 -3.71
C PHE A 49 20.58 9.77 -3.07
N LEU A 50 19.46 9.09 -2.78
CA LEU A 50 18.31 9.71 -2.11
C LEU A 50 18.69 10.32 -0.75
N GLU A 51 19.54 9.65 0.03
CA GLU A 51 20.09 10.11 1.32
C GLU A 51 20.93 11.40 1.21
N ARG A 52 21.54 11.66 0.05
CA ARG A 52 22.52 12.74 -0.15
C ARG A 52 22.06 13.87 -1.06
N VAL A 53 21.02 13.65 -1.87
CA VAL A 53 20.53 14.62 -2.84
C VAL A 53 19.67 15.69 -2.15
N THR A 54 19.94 16.94 -2.47
CA THR A 54 19.28 18.13 -1.92
C THR A 54 19.09 19.16 -3.02
N PRO A 55 18.18 20.14 -2.87
CA PRO A 55 18.08 21.27 -3.80
C PRO A 55 19.37 22.08 -3.95
N LEU A 56 20.33 21.96 -3.03
CA LEU A 56 21.60 22.71 -3.02
C LEU A 56 22.76 22.03 -3.75
N ASN A 57 22.73 20.71 -3.93
CA ASN A 57 23.80 19.94 -4.59
C ASN A 57 23.34 19.21 -5.88
N VAL A 58 22.10 19.47 -6.32
CA VAL A 58 21.49 18.86 -7.51
C VAL A 58 22.38 18.92 -8.77
N GLU A 59 22.97 20.07 -9.07
CA GLU A 59 23.84 20.26 -10.26
C GLU A 59 25.07 19.33 -10.24
N GLU A 60 25.69 19.13 -9.06
CA GLU A 60 26.83 18.24 -8.87
C GLU A 60 26.48 16.76 -9.09
N LEU A 61 25.20 16.40 -8.90
CA LEU A 61 24.68 15.04 -8.94
C LEU A 61 23.88 14.75 -10.24
N SER A 62 23.91 15.65 -11.22
CA SER A 62 23.20 15.56 -12.50
C SER A 62 23.33 14.21 -13.25
N GLN A 63 24.51 13.57 -13.22
CA GLN A 63 24.68 12.23 -13.80
C GLN A 63 23.92 11.12 -13.04
N GLN A 64 23.73 11.29 -11.73
CA GLN A 64 22.95 10.37 -10.90
C GLN A 64 21.45 10.63 -11.07
N GLN A 65 21.02 11.89 -11.19
CA GLN A 65 19.64 12.25 -11.52
C GLN A 65 19.13 11.51 -12.77
N THR A 66 19.85 11.61 -13.89
CA THR A 66 19.46 10.92 -15.14
C THR A 66 19.53 9.39 -15.01
N ARG A 67 20.48 8.86 -14.24
CA ARG A 67 20.62 7.41 -14.02
C ARG A 67 19.49 6.83 -13.16
N PHE A 68 18.95 7.63 -12.24
CA PHE A 68 17.99 7.19 -11.22
C PHE A 68 16.59 7.80 -11.43
N ASN A 69 16.35 8.43 -12.58
CA ASN A 69 15.10 9.06 -12.99
C ASN A 69 14.52 10.06 -11.96
N VAL A 70 15.37 10.90 -11.36
CA VAL A 70 15.00 11.92 -10.38
C VAL A 70 15.26 13.32 -10.94
N GLY A 71 14.19 14.01 -11.32
CA GLY A 71 14.22 15.28 -12.05
C GLY A 71 12.84 15.84 -12.34
N GLU A 72 12.20 15.37 -13.43
CA GLU A 72 10.95 15.92 -13.98
C GLU A 72 9.72 15.47 -13.16
N ASP A 73 9.20 14.26 -13.41
CA ASP A 73 8.05 13.69 -12.66
C ASP A 73 8.40 13.27 -11.22
N CYS A 74 9.69 13.29 -10.86
CA CYS A 74 10.19 12.91 -9.54
C CYS A 74 11.18 13.98 -9.03
N PRO A 75 10.68 15.17 -8.63
CA PRO A 75 11.50 16.33 -8.28
C PRO A 75 12.27 16.19 -6.96
N ILE A 76 13.39 16.90 -6.86
CA ILE A 76 14.18 16.98 -5.61
C ILE A 76 13.62 18.11 -4.74
N PHE A 77 13.25 17.78 -3.50
CA PHE A 77 12.76 18.73 -2.51
C PHE A 77 13.46 18.56 -1.16
N GLU A 78 13.37 19.59 -0.31
CA GLU A 78 13.95 19.57 1.03
C GLU A 78 13.25 18.51 1.90
N GLY A 79 14.01 17.56 2.45
CA GLY A 79 13.46 16.44 3.21
C GLY A 79 12.99 15.23 2.37
N LEU A 80 13.37 15.11 1.09
CA LEU A 80 13.03 13.96 0.23
C LEU A 80 13.33 12.59 0.90
N PHE A 81 14.52 12.41 1.47
CA PHE A 81 14.87 11.16 2.16
C PHE A 81 14.06 10.95 3.44
N GLU A 82 13.71 12.02 4.16
CA GLU A 82 12.88 11.96 5.35
C GLU A 82 11.47 11.46 5.02
N PHE A 83 10.84 12.03 3.99
CA PHE A 83 9.56 11.56 3.43
C PHE A 83 9.61 10.07 3.08
N CYS A 84 10.65 9.64 2.33
CA CYS A 84 10.85 8.23 1.98
C CYS A 84 11.00 7.33 3.22
N SER A 85 11.72 7.79 4.25
CA SER A 85 11.95 7.04 5.48
C SER A 85 10.70 6.88 6.35
N ILE A 86 9.82 7.88 6.38
CA ILE A 86 8.55 7.85 7.11
C ILE A 86 7.55 6.92 6.40
N SER A 87 7.42 7.08 5.07
CA SER A 87 6.54 6.26 4.23
C SER A 87 6.90 4.76 4.29
N ALA A 88 8.15 4.41 3.97
CA ALA A 88 8.65 3.03 4.04
C ALA A 88 8.61 2.48 5.47
N GLY A 89 8.94 3.32 6.45
CA GLY A 89 8.92 2.97 7.87
C GLY A 89 7.55 2.54 8.36
N GLY A 90 6.50 3.29 8.01
CA GLY A 90 5.12 2.97 8.36
C GLY A 90 4.64 1.64 7.78
N SER A 91 4.99 1.31 6.54
CA SER A 91 4.57 0.05 5.90
C SER A 91 5.36 -1.16 6.42
N ILE A 92 6.65 -0.99 6.75
CA ILE A 92 7.46 -2.00 7.44
C ILE A 92 6.92 -2.25 8.87
N ASP A 93 6.68 -1.20 9.65
CA ASP A 93 6.09 -1.33 11.00
C ASP A 93 4.70 -1.97 10.95
N ALA A 94 3.88 -1.63 9.96
CA ALA A 94 2.57 -2.24 9.76
C ALA A 94 2.67 -3.74 9.47
N ALA A 95 3.58 -4.17 8.59
CA ALA A 95 3.87 -5.59 8.34
C ALA A 95 4.39 -6.29 9.61
N ASN A 96 5.24 -5.63 10.41
CA ASN A 96 5.69 -6.13 11.71
C ASN A 96 4.52 -6.31 12.71
N LYS A 97 3.51 -5.44 12.71
CA LYS A 97 2.33 -5.56 13.59
C LYS A 97 1.36 -6.67 13.18
N LEU A 98 1.27 -6.98 11.88
CA LEU A 98 0.51 -8.14 11.39
C LEU A 98 1.24 -9.47 11.71
N THR A 99 2.55 -9.55 11.41
CA THR A 99 3.34 -10.78 11.59
C THR A 99 3.61 -11.15 13.05
N SER A 100 3.76 -10.16 13.93
CA SER A 100 3.79 -10.38 15.39
C SER A 100 2.44 -10.75 15.99
N GLY A 101 1.34 -10.64 15.22
CA GLY A 101 0.00 -10.85 15.71
C GLY A 101 -0.48 -9.78 16.70
N GLU A 102 0.16 -8.60 16.77
CA GLU A 102 -0.33 -7.44 17.53
C GLU A 102 -1.59 -6.82 16.89
N SER A 103 -1.78 -6.99 15.59
CA SER A 103 -2.91 -6.42 14.83
C SER A 103 -3.44 -7.39 13.78
N ASP A 104 -4.73 -7.27 13.48
CA ASP A 104 -5.43 -8.04 12.46
C ASP A 104 -5.59 -7.22 11.16
N ILE A 105 -5.55 -5.89 11.30
CA ILE A 105 -5.48 -4.90 10.22
C ILE A 105 -4.43 -3.85 10.61
N ALA A 106 -3.60 -3.40 9.68
CA ALA A 106 -2.70 -2.26 9.87
C ALA A 106 -2.82 -1.27 8.69
N ILE A 107 -2.76 0.03 8.96
CA ILE A 107 -3.05 1.09 7.99
C ILE A 107 -1.88 2.09 7.92
N ASN A 108 -1.34 2.34 6.73
CA ASN A 108 -0.37 3.40 6.47
C ASN A 108 -0.77 4.24 5.23
N TRP A 109 -1.53 5.31 5.45
CA TRP A 109 -1.92 6.26 4.39
C TRP A 109 -0.75 7.10 3.82
N SER A 110 0.46 7.01 4.39
CA SER A 110 1.68 7.62 3.81
C SER A 110 2.48 6.67 2.92
N GLY A 111 2.11 5.39 2.89
CA GLY A 111 2.62 4.38 1.97
C GLY A 111 1.73 4.21 0.74
N GLY A 112 2.05 3.26 -0.13
CA GLY A 112 1.32 2.99 -1.37
C GLY A 112 2.07 3.42 -2.65
N LEU A 113 3.38 3.66 -2.56
CA LEU A 113 4.22 4.25 -3.61
C LEU A 113 4.62 3.18 -4.66
N HIS A 114 3.61 2.63 -5.33
CA HIS A 114 3.69 1.39 -6.12
C HIS A 114 4.59 1.46 -7.37
N HIS A 115 4.88 2.64 -7.91
CA HIS A 115 5.69 2.82 -9.12
C HIS A 115 7.20 2.77 -8.88
N ALA A 116 7.67 2.96 -7.64
CA ALA A 116 9.10 3.04 -7.33
C ALA A 116 9.82 1.75 -7.74
N LYS A 117 10.91 1.89 -8.50
CA LYS A 117 11.66 0.77 -9.09
C LYS A 117 12.86 0.39 -8.22
N ARG A 118 13.53 -0.70 -8.60
CA ARG A 118 14.66 -1.21 -7.81
C ARG A 118 15.85 -0.24 -7.72
N PHE A 119 16.08 0.57 -8.75
CA PHE A 119 17.22 1.47 -8.85
C PHE A 119 16.87 2.88 -9.35
N GLU A 120 15.60 3.21 -9.53
CA GLU A 120 15.14 4.49 -10.09
C GLU A 120 13.76 4.88 -9.54
N ALA A 121 13.48 6.19 -9.53
CA ALA A 121 12.16 6.72 -9.21
C ALA A 121 11.23 6.65 -10.44
N SER A 122 9.92 6.64 -10.22
CA SER A 122 8.92 6.68 -11.29
C SER A 122 7.57 7.13 -10.73
N GLY A 123 6.79 7.92 -11.48
CA GLY A 123 5.42 8.31 -11.10
C GLY A 123 5.30 8.83 -9.67
N PHE A 124 6.06 9.89 -9.32
CA PHE A 124 6.18 10.47 -7.98
C PHE A 124 6.73 9.54 -6.86
N CYS A 125 7.05 8.29 -7.17
CA CYS A 125 7.45 7.26 -6.20
C CYS A 125 8.98 7.02 -6.23
N TYR A 126 9.63 7.17 -5.08
CA TYR A 126 11.08 6.99 -4.92
C TYR A 126 11.45 5.67 -4.22
N VAL A 127 10.81 5.35 -3.10
CA VAL A 127 11.03 4.10 -2.35
C VAL A 127 9.74 3.30 -2.33
N ASN A 128 9.83 2.00 -2.69
CA ASN A 128 8.67 1.12 -2.80
C ASN A 128 8.36 0.50 -1.43
N ASP A 129 7.63 1.25 -0.61
CA ASP A 129 7.21 0.84 0.74
C ASP A 129 6.42 -0.48 0.74
N ILE A 130 5.65 -0.71 -0.33
CA ILE A 130 4.83 -1.91 -0.53
C ILE A 130 5.71 -3.15 -0.68
N VAL A 131 6.71 -3.11 -1.56
CA VAL A 131 7.65 -4.23 -1.77
C VAL A 131 8.41 -4.54 -0.49
N LEU A 132 8.85 -3.52 0.26
CA LEU A 132 9.52 -3.70 1.55
C LEU A 132 8.60 -4.35 2.60
N ALA A 133 7.34 -3.92 2.70
CA ALA A 133 6.35 -4.53 3.58
C ALA A 133 6.01 -5.98 3.19
N ILE A 134 5.89 -6.26 1.88
CA ILE A 134 5.68 -7.63 1.38
C ILE A 134 6.88 -8.51 1.70
N LEU A 135 8.13 -8.02 1.61
CA LEU A 135 9.31 -8.77 2.02
C LEU A 135 9.29 -9.15 3.50
N GLU A 136 8.80 -8.30 4.41
CA GLU A 136 8.60 -8.66 5.81
C GLU A 136 7.48 -9.69 6.00
N LEU A 137 6.32 -9.50 5.34
CA LEU A 137 5.22 -10.47 5.37
C LEU A 137 5.70 -11.85 4.88
N LEU A 138 6.54 -11.91 3.84
CA LEU A 138 7.11 -13.13 3.28
C LEU A 138 8.07 -13.88 4.22
N ARG A 139 8.44 -13.33 5.38
CA ARG A 139 9.21 -14.05 6.41
C ARG A 139 8.34 -15.03 7.20
N TYR A 140 7.05 -14.75 7.32
CA TYR A 140 6.08 -15.53 8.12
C TYR A 140 4.97 -16.16 7.26
N HIS A 141 4.52 -15.45 6.22
CA HIS A 141 3.45 -15.89 5.34
C HIS A 141 4.02 -16.55 4.09
N GLN A 142 3.63 -17.80 3.83
CA GLN A 142 4.18 -18.59 2.72
C GLN A 142 3.87 -17.96 1.35
N ARG A 143 2.70 -17.31 1.24
CA ARG A 143 2.14 -16.62 0.07
C ARG A 143 1.50 -15.30 0.53
N VAL A 144 1.73 -14.21 -0.19
CA VAL A 144 1.13 -12.88 0.06
C VAL A 144 0.34 -12.45 -1.18
N LEU A 145 -0.84 -11.89 -0.98
CA LEU A 145 -1.63 -11.30 -2.07
C LEU A 145 -1.45 -9.78 -2.06
N TYR A 146 -1.10 -9.19 -3.19
CA TYR A 146 -1.17 -7.76 -3.44
C TYR A 146 -2.41 -7.45 -4.29
N VAL A 147 -3.24 -6.52 -3.83
CA VAL A 147 -4.38 -5.98 -4.57
C VAL A 147 -4.21 -4.47 -4.71
N ASP A 148 -4.48 -3.95 -5.90
CA ASP A 148 -4.25 -2.57 -6.27
C ASP A 148 -5.51 -1.98 -6.95
N ILE A 149 -6.03 -0.88 -6.38
CA ILE A 149 -7.21 -0.15 -6.87
C ILE A 149 -6.92 1.33 -7.19
N ASP A 150 -5.64 1.68 -7.33
CA ASP A 150 -5.20 2.90 -8.01
C ASP A 150 -5.70 2.94 -9.46
N ILE A 151 -5.75 4.12 -10.09
CA ILE A 151 -6.06 4.18 -11.52
C ILE A 151 -4.86 3.78 -12.39
N HIS A 152 -3.64 3.84 -11.86
CA HIS A 152 -2.41 3.44 -12.56
C HIS A 152 -2.06 1.97 -12.30
N HIS A 153 -1.34 1.33 -13.22
CA HIS A 153 -0.86 -0.03 -13.00
C HIS A 153 0.26 -0.04 -11.93
N GLY A 154 0.13 -0.88 -10.90
CA GLY A 154 1.10 -1.09 -9.81
C GLY A 154 2.41 -1.78 -10.23
N ASP A 155 3.05 -1.21 -11.24
CA ASP A 155 4.07 -1.84 -12.07
C ASP A 155 5.43 -2.05 -11.35
N GLY A 156 5.79 -1.22 -10.37
CA GLY A 156 6.97 -1.43 -9.53
C GLY A 156 6.82 -2.62 -8.58
N VAL A 157 5.61 -2.85 -8.05
CA VAL A 157 5.29 -4.01 -7.21
C VAL A 157 5.20 -5.28 -8.06
N GLU A 158 4.57 -5.20 -9.23
CA GLU A 158 4.52 -6.31 -10.18
C GLU A 158 5.92 -6.72 -10.65
N GLU A 159 6.76 -5.77 -11.09
CA GLU A 159 8.12 -6.05 -11.54
C GLU A 159 8.97 -6.72 -10.45
N ALA A 160 8.88 -6.24 -9.19
CA ALA A 160 9.61 -6.78 -8.06
C ALA A 160 9.31 -8.28 -7.79
N PHE A 161 8.09 -8.74 -8.12
CA PHE A 161 7.64 -10.11 -7.87
C PHE A 161 7.34 -10.92 -9.15
N TYR A 162 7.54 -10.37 -10.34
CA TYR A 162 7.15 -10.94 -11.65
C TYR A 162 7.68 -12.36 -11.94
N SER A 163 8.66 -12.83 -11.17
CA SER A 163 9.30 -14.14 -11.31
C SER A 163 9.00 -15.16 -10.19
N THR A 164 8.18 -14.83 -9.19
CA THR A 164 7.87 -15.71 -8.03
C THR A 164 6.40 -16.09 -7.90
N ASP A 165 6.16 -17.31 -7.40
CA ASP A 165 4.88 -17.87 -6.98
C ASP A 165 4.48 -17.47 -5.54
N ARG A 166 5.38 -16.80 -4.81
CA ARG A 166 5.19 -16.40 -3.40
C ARG A 166 4.42 -15.10 -3.19
N VAL A 167 4.28 -14.29 -4.22
CA VAL A 167 3.39 -13.13 -4.25
C VAL A 167 2.50 -13.29 -5.46
N LEU A 168 1.24 -12.85 -5.37
CA LEU A 168 0.34 -12.70 -6.50
C LEU A 168 -0.06 -11.23 -6.56
N THR A 169 0.17 -10.56 -7.69
CA THR A 169 -0.24 -9.16 -7.93
C THR A 169 -1.55 -9.11 -8.69
N CYS A 170 -2.48 -8.23 -8.26
CA CYS A 170 -3.79 -8.08 -8.88
C CYS A 170 -4.17 -6.60 -8.96
N SER A 171 -4.14 -6.01 -10.17
CA SER A 171 -4.35 -4.57 -10.39
C SER A 171 -5.51 -4.29 -11.35
N PHE A 172 -6.30 -3.26 -11.04
CA PHE A 172 -7.54 -2.88 -11.74
C PHE A 172 -7.47 -1.42 -12.23
N HIS A 173 -6.63 -1.17 -13.23
CA HIS A 173 -6.15 0.14 -13.66
C HIS A 173 -6.65 0.54 -15.06
N LYS A 174 -6.54 1.83 -15.40
CA LYS A 174 -6.76 2.32 -16.77
C LYS A 174 -5.62 1.86 -17.69
N PHE A 175 -5.96 1.36 -18.88
CA PHE A 175 -4.99 0.90 -19.86
C PHE A 175 -5.21 1.51 -21.25
N GLY A 176 -4.11 1.70 -21.99
CA GLY A 176 -4.08 2.32 -23.32
C GLY A 176 -3.92 3.85 -23.27
N GLN A 177 -2.80 4.33 -23.82
CA GLN A 177 -2.36 5.74 -23.79
C GLN A 177 -2.48 6.38 -22.40
N PHE A 178 -1.94 5.69 -21.39
CA PHE A 178 -1.96 6.11 -20.00
C PHE A 178 -0.68 5.61 -19.30
N PHE A 179 -0.28 6.28 -18.23
CA PHE A 179 0.88 5.90 -17.42
C PHE A 179 0.55 4.67 -16.56
N PRO A 180 1.50 3.74 -16.29
CA PRO A 180 2.88 3.65 -16.81
C PRO A 180 3.00 2.97 -18.18
N GLY A 181 1.89 2.53 -18.79
CA GLY A 181 1.87 1.91 -20.12
C GLY A 181 2.11 0.39 -20.14
N THR A 182 2.28 -0.23 -18.98
CA THR A 182 2.29 -1.70 -18.74
C THR A 182 0.94 -2.16 -18.16
N GLY A 183 0.73 -3.48 -18.01
CA GLY A 183 -0.49 -4.02 -17.40
C GLY A 183 -1.53 -4.53 -18.40
N ASP A 184 -1.11 -5.00 -19.58
CA ASP A 184 -2.05 -5.68 -20.47
C ASP A 184 -2.55 -6.98 -19.83
N VAL A 185 -3.72 -7.47 -20.26
CA VAL A 185 -4.26 -8.77 -19.82
C VAL A 185 -3.39 -9.99 -20.22
N SER A 186 -2.33 -9.77 -21.04
CA SER A 186 -1.28 -10.73 -21.35
C SER A 186 0.03 -10.54 -20.55
N ASP A 187 0.17 -9.48 -19.75
CA ASP A 187 1.22 -9.33 -18.73
C ASP A 187 0.85 -10.23 -17.53
N ILE A 188 1.42 -11.44 -17.53
CA ILE A 188 1.06 -12.54 -16.62
C ILE A 188 2.25 -13.12 -15.85
N GLY A 189 3.40 -12.44 -15.83
CA GLY A 189 4.59 -12.92 -15.11
C GLY A 189 5.40 -13.98 -15.87
N ILE A 190 6.57 -14.31 -15.31
CA ILE A 190 7.60 -15.14 -15.96
C ILE A 190 8.14 -16.23 -15.03
N GLY A 191 8.72 -17.30 -15.59
CA GLY A 191 9.36 -18.35 -14.81
C GLY A 191 8.38 -19.04 -13.84
N LYS A 192 8.63 -18.90 -12.52
CA LYS A 192 7.70 -19.39 -11.49
C LYS A 192 6.52 -18.45 -11.23
N GLY A 193 6.70 -17.15 -11.45
CA GLY A 193 5.66 -16.11 -11.32
C GLY A 193 4.69 -16.06 -12.49
N LYS A 194 4.84 -16.94 -13.49
CA LYS A 194 3.86 -17.02 -14.59
C LYS A 194 2.49 -17.46 -14.06
N HIS A 195 1.47 -16.70 -14.43
CA HIS A 195 0.09 -16.70 -13.94
C HIS A 195 -0.10 -16.16 -12.51
N TYR A 196 0.92 -15.54 -11.91
CA TYR A 196 0.80 -14.84 -10.60
C TYR A 196 0.82 -13.30 -10.71
N ALA A 197 0.99 -12.75 -11.91
CA ALA A 197 0.52 -11.40 -12.24
C ALA A 197 -0.89 -11.47 -12.84
N VAL A 198 -1.80 -10.61 -12.39
CA VAL A 198 -3.22 -10.60 -12.76
C VAL A 198 -3.69 -9.18 -13.03
N ASN A 199 -3.54 -8.76 -14.29
CA ASN A 199 -3.94 -7.43 -14.72
C ASN A 199 -5.34 -7.41 -15.32
N PHE A 200 -6.17 -6.47 -14.83
CA PHE A 200 -7.49 -6.18 -15.37
C PHE A 200 -7.49 -4.79 -16.00
N PRO A 201 -7.10 -4.66 -17.28
CA PRO A 201 -7.11 -3.37 -17.97
C PRO A 201 -8.54 -2.84 -18.13
N LEU A 202 -8.72 -1.55 -17.84
CA LEU A 202 -9.98 -0.82 -17.89
C LEU A 202 -9.87 0.45 -18.75
N LYS A 203 -11.02 1.09 -18.98
CA LYS A 203 -11.20 2.33 -19.74
C LYS A 203 -11.82 3.43 -18.87
N ASP A 204 -11.87 4.62 -19.44
CA ASP A 204 -12.41 5.85 -18.88
C ASP A 204 -13.88 5.70 -18.43
N GLY A 205 -14.28 6.47 -17.42
CA GLY A 205 -15.66 6.55 -16.91
C GLY A 205 -16.16 5.34 -16.12
N MET A 206 -15.28 4.43 -15.70
CA MET A 206 -15.64 3.23 -14.95
C MET A 206 -16.44 3.56 -13.67
N ASP A 207 -17.61 2.92 -13.50
CA ASP A 207 -18.57 3.18 -12.42
C ASP A 207 -18.59 2.11 -11.30
N ASP A 208 -19.22 2.45 -10.16
CA ASP A 208 -19.33 1.62 -8.96
C ASP A 208 -19.90 0.21 -9.24
N GLU A 209 -20.99 0.11 -10.00
CA GLU A 209 -21.64 -1.14 -10.35
C GLU A 209 -20.71 -2.06 -11.15
N ASN A 210 -20.11 -1.53 -12.21
CA ASN A 210 -19.26 -2.29 -13.13
C ASN A 210 -17.95 -2.69 -12.44
N TYR A 211 -17.37 -1.81 -11.61
CA TYR A 211 -16.15 -2.09 -10.84
C TYR A 211 -16.39 -3.19 -9.80
N ARG A 212 -17.47 -3.08 -9.01
CA ARG A 212 -17.90 -4.15 -8.09
C ARG A 212 -18.06 -5.50 -8.79
N ASP A 213 -18.66 -5.50 -9.98
CA ASP A 213 -19.00 -6.71 -10.73
C ASP A 213 -17.82 -7.35 -11.49
N VAL A 214 -16.66 -6.67 -11.57
CA VAL A 214 -15.37 -7.27 -11.99
C VAL A 214 -14.46 -7.59 -10.81
N PHE A 215 -14.32 -6.68 -9.85
CA PHE A 215 -13.44 -6.80 -8.69
C PHE A 215 -13.81 -8.01 -7.82
N ARG A 216 -15.09 -8.10 -7.39
CA ARG A 216 -15.51 -9.12 -6.43
C ARG A 216 -15.34 -10.55 -6.96
N PRO A 217 -15.73 -10.91 -8.20
CA PRO A 217 -15.47 -12.25 -8.73
C PRO A 217 -13.98 -12.61 -8.85
N VAL A 218 -13.14 -11.69 -9.33
CA VAL A 218 -11.71 -11.93 -9.56
C VAL A 218 -10.96 -12.08 -8.23
N VAL A 219 -11.08 -11.10 -7.33
CA VAL A 219 -10.40 -11.13 -6.02
C VAL A 219 -10.88 -12.29 -5.16
N LYS A 220 -12.18 -12.66 -5.23
CA LYS A 220 -12.69 -13.87 -4.56
C LYS A 220 -11.99 -15.13 -5.05
N HIS A 221 -11.93 -15.34 -6.37
CA HIS A 221 -11.33 -16.53 -6.95
C HIS A 221 -9.84 -16.64 -6.58
N ILE A 222 -9.12 -15.51 -6.62
CA ILE A 222 -7.74 -15.42 -6.18
C ILE A 222 -7.61 -15.86 -4.71
N ILE A 223 -8.39 -15.29 -3.78
CA ILE A 223 -8.30 -15.64 -2.36
C ILE A 223 -8.66 -17.11 -2.10
N GLU A 224 -9.70 -17.64 -2.76
CA GLU A 224 -10.12 -19.04 -2.63
C GLU A 224 -9.12 -20.05 -3.22
N TRP A 225 -8.42 -19.69 -4.30
CA TRP A 225 -7.53 -20.60 -5.06
C TRP A 225 -6.05 -20.48 -4.66
N TYR A 226 -5.54 -19.25 -4.55
CA TYR A 226 -4.17 -18.94 -4.14
C TYR A 226 -4.00 -19.06 -2.63
N ARG A 227 -5.06 -18.80 -1.84
CA ARG A 227 -5.08 -18.93 -0.38
C ARG A 227 -3.90 -18.21 0.29
N PRO A 228 -3.82 -16.86 0.17
CA PRO A 228 -2.74 -16.07 0.77
C PRO A 228 -2.77 -16.13 2.31
N GLY A 229 -1.61 -15.93 2.93
CA GLY A 229 -1.47 -15.85 4.39
C GLY A 229 -1.61 -14.43 4.94
N ALA A 230 -1.38 -13.42 4.11
CA ALA A 230 -1.59 -11.99 4.36
C ALA A 230 -1.99 -11.31 3.04
N ILE A 231 -2.70 -10.19 3.14
CA ILE A 231 -3.07 -9.33 2.01
C ILE A 231 -2.46 -7.94 2.22
N VAL A 232 -1.92 -7.35 1.15
CA VAL A 232 -1.64 -5.92 1.06
C VAL A 232 -2.62 -5.33 0.04
N LEU A 233 -3.35 -4.30 0.45
CA LEU A 233 -4.30 -3.55 -0.38
C LEU A 233 -3.80 -2.10 -0.51
N GLN A 234 -3.42 -1.72 -1.72
CA GLN A 234 -3.16 -0.34 -2.10
C GLN A 234 -4.50 0.33 -2.41
N CYS A 235 -4.76 1.49 -1.82
CA CYS A 235 -6.02 2.24 -1.90
C CYS A 235 -5.80 3.62 -2.54
N GLY A 236 -5.18 3.63 -3.72
CA GLY A 236 -5.07 4.81 -4.58
C GLY A 236 -6.43 5.45 -4.82
N ALA A 237 -6.51 6.75 -4.58
CA ALA A 237 -7.74 7.54 -4.55
C ALA A 237 -7.90 8.44 -5.78
N ASP A 238 -7.04 8.30 -6.78
CA ASP A 238 -7.18 8.90 -8.12
C ASP A 238 -8.12 8.11 -9.04
N SER A 239 -8.46 6.87 -8.68
CA SER A 239 -9.57 6.11 -9.26
C SER A 239 -10.96 6.67 -8.90
N LEU A 240 -11.04 7.69 -8.04
CA LEU A 240 -12.28 8.40 -7.68
C LEU A 240 -12.75 9.40 -8.75
N ALA A 241 -14.07 9.58 -8.79
CA ALA A 241 -14.73 10.59 -9.62
C ALA A 241 -14.22 12.02 -9.31
N GLY A 242 -13.80 12.72 -10.35
CA GLY A 242 -13.34 14.11 -10.25
C GLY A 242 -11.96 14.26 -9.60
N ASP A 243 -11.08 13.27 -9.76
CA ASP A 243 -9.65 13.47 -9.61
C ASP A 243 -9.08 14.45 -10.68
N ARG A 244 -7.81 14.87 -10.53
CA ARG A 244 -7.13 15.77 -11.48
C ARG A 244 -6.37 15.04 -12.60
N LEU A 245 -5.90 13.83 -12.34
CA LEU A 245 -5.15 13.01 -13.30
C LEU A 245 -5.96 11.77 -13.70
N GLY A 246 -6.72 11.19 -12.75
CA GLY A 246 -7.58 10.05 -13.00
C GLY A 246 -8.86 10.38 -13.77
N CYS A 247 -9.30 9.45 -14.63
CA CYS A 247 -10.54 9.55 -15.42
C CYS A 247 -11.48 8.34 -15.25
N PHE A 248 -11.51 7.75 -14.05
CA PHE A 248 -12.60 6.87 -13.60
C PHE A 248 -13.75 7.70 -12.99
N ASN A 249 -14.85 7.02 -12.65
CA ASN A 249 -16.06 7.62 -12.10
C ASN A 249 -16.53 6.92 -10.81
N LEU A 250 -15.59 6.37 -10.02
CA LEU A 250 -15.93 5.69 -8.76
C LEU A 250 -16.35 6.71 -7.69
N SER A 251 -17.45 6.43 -7.00
CA SER A 251 -17.79 7.14 -5.78
C SER A 251 -16.92 6.64 -4.62
N MET A 252 -16.85 7.44 -3.54
CA MET A 252 -16.25 7.01 -2.27
C MET A 252 -16.82 5.66 -1.77
N LYS A 253 -18.10 5.37 -2.08
CA LYS A 253 -18.78 4.14 -1.63
C LYS A 253 -18.44 2.94 -2.52
N GLY A 254 -18.23 3.14 -3.83
CA GLY A 254 -17.78 2.08 -4.74
C GLY A 254 -16.33 1.65 -4.48
N HIS A 255 -15.45 2.65 -4.33
CA HIS A 255 -14.05 2.46 -3.96
C HIS A 255 -13.92 1.71 -2.62
N ALA A 256 -14.50 2.23 -1.54
CA ALA A 256 -14.48 1.58 -0.22
C ALA A 256 -15.23 0.22 -0.16
N ALA A 257 -16.13 -0.09 -1.10
CA ALA A 257 -16.76 -1.40 -1.21
C ALA A 257 -15.80 -2.51 -1.68
N CYS A 258 -14.60 -2.14 -2.15
CA CYS A 258 -13.46 -3.02 -2.40
C CYS A 258 -12.73 -3.36 -1.09
N VAL A 259 -12.45 -2.36 -0.26
CA VAL A 259 -11.89 -2.55 1.09
C VAL A 259 -12.77 -3.43 1.96
N ASP A 260 -14.08 -3.18 2.00
CA ASP A 260 -15.02 -3.99 2.79
C ASP A 260 -15.04 -5.45 2.34
N PHE A 261 -14.97 -5.67 1.02
CA PHE A 261 -14.93 -7.00 0.44
C PHE A 261 -13.65 -7.77 0.80
N VAL A 262 -12.47 -7.12 0.71
CA VAL A 262 -11.18 -7.72 1.08
C VAL A 262 -11.11 -7.98 2.59
N LYS A 263 -11.55 -7.01 3.40
CA LYS A 263 -11.65 -7.08 4.86
C LYS A 263 -12.44 -8.31 5.30
N ASP A 264 -13.57 -8.63 4.67
CA ASP A 264 -14.47 -9.73 5.09
C ASP A 264 -13.84 -11.14 5.03
N PHE A 265 -12.73 -11.34 4.31
CA PHE A 265 -12.04 -12.64 4.28
C PHE A 265 -11.32 -13.02 5.60
N ASN A 266 -11.18 -12.09 6.56
CA ASN A 266 -10.53 -12.31 7.86
C ASN A 266 -9.06 -12.78 7.77
N ILE A 267 -8.37 -12.40 6.69
CA ILE A 267 -6.92 -12.60 6.50
C ILE A 267 -6.19 -11.34 7.01
N PRO A 268 -4.99 -11.43 7.63
CA PRO A 268 -4.20 -10.27 8.03
C PRO A 268 -4.02 -9.28 6.88
N LEU A 269 -4.44 -8.03 7.10
CA LEU A 269 -4.59 -7.02 6.05
C LEU A 269 -3.75 -5.77 6.34
N LEU A 270 -2.79 -5.49 5.46
CA LEU A 270 -2.14 -4.19 5.34
C LEU A 270 -2.94 -3.34 4.35
N VAL A 271 -3.34 -2.14 4.75
CA VAL A 271 -3.91 -1.12 3.86
C VAL A 271 -2.91 0.03 3.75
N VAL A 272 -2.62 0.46 2.53
CA VAL A 272 -1.75 1.62 2.25
C VAL A 272 -2.49 2.63 1.36
N GLY A 273 -1.96 3.85 1.24
CA GLY A 273 -2.48 4.87 0.33
C GLY A 273 -2.18 4.56 -1.13
N GLY A 274 -1.82 5.59 -1.90
CA GLY A 274 -1.57 5.52 -3.34
C GLY A 274 -1.64 6.91 -3.98
N GLY A 275 -1.96 6.97 -5.28
CA GLY A 275 -2.26 8.21 -5.97
C GLY A 275 -3.51 8.93 -5.44
N GLY A 276 -3.73 10.17 -5.88
CA GLY A 276 -4.87 10.97 -5.44
C GLY A 276 -4.57 12.47 -5.44
N TYR A 277 -5.12 13.19 -6.42
CA TYR A 277 -4.68 14.54 -6.77
C TYR A 277 -5.78 15.60 -6.54
N THR A 278 -7.06 15.21 -6.48
CA THR A 278 -8.11 16.00 -5.82
C THR A 278 -8.09 15.74 -4.31
N ILE A 279 -7.14 16.36 -3.60
CA ILE A 279 -6.81 16.10 -2.18
C ILE A 279 -7.99 16.06 -1.21
N ARG A 280 -9.04 16.86 -1.43
CA ARG A 280 -10.28 16.86 -0.62
C ARG A 280 -11.08 15.55 -0.74
N ASN A 281 -10.99 14.86 -1.88
CA ASN A 281 -11.65 13.57 -2.12
C ASN A 281 -10.79 12.42 -1.56
N VAL A 282 -9.47 12.51 -1.64
CA VAL A 282 -8.53 11.59 -0.97
C VAL A 282 -8.77 11.56 0.54
N ALA A 283 -8.79 12.74 1.17
CA ALA A 283 -9.05 12.87 2.61
C ALA A 283 -10.43 12.32 3.03
N ARG A 284 -11.44 12.44 2.17
CA ARG A 284 -12.78 11.84 2.38
C ARG A 284 -12.72 10.32 2.32
N ALA A 285 -12.15 9.76 1.26
CA ALA A 285 -12.09 8.32 1.02
C ALA A 285 -11.31 7.59 2.11
N TRP A 286 -10.05 7.96 2.34
CA TRP A 286 -9.21 7.33 3.36
C TRP A 286 -9.79 7.48 4.78
N THR A 287 -10.52 8.57 5.07
CA THR A 287 -11.29 8.71 6.32
C THR A 287 -12.45 7.71 6.41
N TYR A 288 -13.26 7.60 5.35
CA TYR A 288 -14.39 6.68 5.29
C TYR A 288 -13.94 5.21 5.33
N GLU A 289 -12.89 4.85 4.60
CA GLU A 289 -12.25 3.53 4.66
C GLU A 289 -11.67 3.23 6.04
N THR A 290 -11.04 4.21 6.72
CA THR A 290 -10.57 4.04 8.10
C THR A 290 -11.74 3.71 9.05
N GLY A 291 -12.86 4.44 8.96
CA GLY A 291 -14.07 4.13 9.72
C GLY A 291 -14.62 2.73 9.41
N LEU A 292 -14.68 2.37 8.13
CA LEU A 292 -15.12 1.07 7.65
C LEU A 292 -14.23 -0.08 8.15
N LEU A 293 -12.90 0.09 8.18
CA LEU A 293 -11.93 -0.87 8.71
C LEU A 293 -12.04 -1.03 10.23
N LEU A 294 -12.35 0.05 10.95
CA LEU A 294 -12.66 0.05 12.38
C LEU A 294 -14.04 -0.57 12.70
N GLY A 295 -14.95 -0.62 11.72
CA GLY A 295 -16.35 -1.06 11.91
C GLY A 295 -17.24 0.04 12.49
N GLU A 296 -16.86 1.30 12.32
CA GLU A 296 -17.53 2.49 12.82
C GLU A 296 -18.23 3.24 11.67
N ALA A 297 -19.54 3.48 11.82
CA ALA A 297 -20.30 4.27 10.85
C ALA A 297 -20.02 5.76 11.09
N LEU A 298 -19.36 6.40 10.12
CA LEU A 298 -19.10 7.84 10.16
C LEU A 298 -20.35 8.63 9.78
N ASN A 299 -20.42 9.88 10.26
CA ASN A 299 -21.51 10.79 9.92
C ASN A 299 -21.32 11.40 8.52
N GLU A 300 -22.40 11.79 7.87
CA GLU A 300 -22.36 12.36 6.51
C GLU A 300 -21.88 13.82 6.51
N ASP A 301 -22.25 14.58 7.54
CA ASP A 301 -21.74 15.94 7.79
C ASP A 301 -20.32 15.88 8.37
N LEU A 302 -19.40 16.66 7.80
CA LEU A 302 -18.02 16.72 8.31
C LEU A 302 -17.97 17.41 9.69
N PRO A 303 -17.22 16.87 10.65
CA PRO A 303 -16.93 17.55 11.90
C PRO A 303 -16.05 18.78 11.65
N TYR A 304 -16.17 19.80 12.53
CA TYR A 304 -15.27 20.95 12.49
C TYR A 304 -13.81 20.51 12.62
N ASN A 305 -12.98 21.02 11.71
CA ASN A 305 -11.55 20.75 11.61
C ASN A 305 -10.84 21.94 10.96
N ASN A 306 -9.51 22.02 11.11
CA ASN A 306 -8.70 23.14 10.65
C ASN A 306 -8.76 23.42 9.14
N TYR A 307 -9.25 22.46 8.34
CA TYR A 307 -9.31 22.54 6.88
C TYR A 307 -10.75 22.50 6.35
N LEU A 308 -11.76 22.70 7.21
CA LEU A 308 -13.19 22.54 6.85
C LEU A 308 -13.60 23.34 5.60
N GLU A 309 -13.00 24.51 5.40
CA GLU A 309 -13.25 25.40 4.25
C GLU A 309 -12.95 24.74 2.89
N TYR A 310 -11.99 23.80 2.82
CA TYR A 310 -11.65 23.04 1.60
C TYR A 310 -12.79 22.12 1.11
N TYR A 311 -13.79 21.88 1.95
CA TYR A 311 -14.94 21.00 1.69
C TYR A 311 -16.24 21.77 1.40
N GLY A 312 -16.17 23.11 1.34
CA GLY A 312 -17.30 23.95 0.93
C GLY A 312 -17.73 23.71 -0.54
N PRO A 313 -18.96 24.10 -0.91
CA PRO A 313 -20.01 24.68 -0.06
C PRO A 313 -20.82 23.62 0.72
N HIS A 314 -20.59 22.33 0.47
CA HIS A 314 -21.45 21.25 0.96
C HIS A 314 -21.07 20.70 2.34
N PHE A 315 -19.77 20.72 2.69
CA PHE A 315 -19.24 20.22 3.98
C PHE A 315 -19.61 18.76 4.30
N LYS A 316 -19.87 17.95 3.25
CA LYS A 316 -20.16 16.52 3.36
C LYS A 316 -18.90 15.65 3.22
N LEU A 317 -18.94 14.48 3.85
CA LEU A 317 -17.93 13.42 3.73
C LEU A 317 -17.96 12.74 2.35
N GLU A 318 -19.08 12.77 1.62
CA GLU A 318 -19.20 12.00 0.37
C GLU A 318 -18.38 12.56 -0.81
N VAL A 319 -17.96 11.63 -1.68
CA VAL A 319 -17.54 11.89 -3.06
C VAL A 319 -18.54 11.17 -3.97
N PRO A 320 -19.47 11.87 -4.63
CA PRO A 320 -20.43 11.26 -5.55
C PRO A 320 -19.78 10.99 -6.92
N ALA A 321 -20.32 10.01 -7.65
CA ALA A 321 -20.04 9.86 -9.07
C ALA A 321 -20.58 11.06 -9.87
N ASN A 322 -19.92 11.36 -11.00
CA ASN A 322 -20.29 12.41 -11.94
C ASN A 322 -21.00 11.81 -13.19
N ASN A 323 -21.29 12.66 -14.18
CA ASN A 323 -22.03 12.29 -15.40
C ASN A 323 -21.16 11.85 -16.60
N MET A 324 -19.92 11.39 -16.36
CA MET A 324 -19.02 10.84 -17.39
C MET A 324 -19.59 9.55 -18.00
N GLU A 325 -19.42 9.37 -19.31
CA GLU A 325 -19.80 8.15 -20.02
C GLU A 325 -18.85 6.99 -19.68
N ASN A 326 -19.40 5.86 -19.22
CA ASN A 326 -18.60 4.66 -18.94
C ASN A 326 -18.27 3.91 -20.23
N MET A 327 -17.00 3.95 -20.64
CA MET A 327 -16.51 3.29 -21.86
C MET A 327 -16.31 1.77 -21.71
N ASN A 328 -16.52 1.22 -20.51
CA ASN A 328 -16.35 -0.19 -20.17
C ASN A 328 -17.63 -0.99 -20.45
N THR A 329 -17.98 -1.16 -21.73
CA THR A 329 -19.18 -1.91 -22.10
C THR A 329 -19.20 -3.33 -21.50
N SER A 330 -20.38 -3.83 -21.14
CA SER A 330 -20.50 -5.13 -20.45
C SER A 330 -19.98 -6.31 -21.28
N SER A 331 -19.87 -6.19 -22.61
CA SER A 331 -19.14 -7.18 -23.43
C SER A 331 -17.65 -7.14 -23.09
N TYR A 332 -17.01 -5.97 -23.21
CA TYR A 332 -15.59 -5.79 -22.93
C TYR A 332 -15.20 -6.27 -21.52
N LEU A 333 -15.99 -5.92 -20.50
CA LEU A 333 -15.75 -6.38 -19.13
C LEU A 333 -15.92 -7.89 -18.95
N ASN A 334 -16.87 -8.53 -19.65
CA ASN A 334 -16.99 -9.98 -19.64
C ASN A 334 -15.88 -10.68 -20.44
N ASP A 335 -15.42 -10.09 -21.53
CA ASP A 335 -14.30 -10.57 -22.34
C ASP A 335 -12.97 -10.50 -21.58
N MET A 336 -12.69 -9.40 -20.86
CA MET A 336 -11.48 -9.30 -20.02
C MET A 336 -11.57 -10.26 -18.84
N LYS A 337 -12.72 -10.33 -18.16
CA LYS A 337 -12.98 -11.29 -17.09
C LYS A 337 -12.78 -12.73 -17.54
N ALA A 338 -13.25 -13.11 -18.75
CA ALA A 338 -13.03 -14.44 -19.30
C ALA A 338 -11.54 -14.77 -19.51
N LYS A 339 -10.74 -13.82 -20.02
CA LYS A 339 -9.27 -13.98 -20.13
C LYS A 339 -8.60 -14.14 -18.77
N VAL A 340 -8.93 -13.27 -17.81
CA VAL A 340 -8.40 -13.31 -16.44
C VAL A 340 -8.71 -14.65 -15.77
N PHE A 341 -9.96 -15.15 -15.87
CA PHE A 341 -10.31 -16.46 -15.34
C PHE A 341 -9.63 -17.63 -16.07
N GLU A 342 -9.29 -17.52 -17.35
CA GLU A 342 -8.48 -18.54 -18.04
C GLU A 342 -7.02 -18.53 -17.57
N ASN A 343 -6.43 -17.34 -17.38
CA ASN A 343 -5.09 -17.21 -16.78
C ASN A 343 -5.04 -17.81 -15.37
N LEU A 344 -6.06 -17.54 -14.54
CA LEU A 344 -6.15 -18.05 -13.16
C LEU A 344 -6.30 -19.58 -13.11
N ARG A 345 -6.95 -20.22 -14.10
CA ARG A 345 -7.05 -21.70 -14.21
C ARG A 345 -5.70 -22.38 -14.42
N CYS A 346 -4.68 -21.67 -14.89
CA CYS A 346 -3.32 -22.21 -15.03
C CYS A 346 -2.55 -22.29 -13.71
N ILE A 347 -3.00 -21.60 -12.65
CA ILE A 347 -2.39 -21.68 -11.32
C ILE A 347 -2.74 -23.05 -10.68
N PRO A 348 -1.77 -23.83 -10.17
CA PRO A 348 -2.08 -25.04 -9.41
C PRO A 348 -2.76 -24.66 -8.07
N PHE A 349 -3.87 -25.33 -7.74
CA PHE A 349 -4.62 -25.06 -6.51
C PHE A 349 -3.72 -25.14 -5.26
N ALA A 350 -3.68 -24.06 -4.46
CA ALA A 350 -2.86 -23.90 -3.27
C ALA A 350 -1.38 -24.36 -3.47
N PRO A 351 -0.55 -23.61 -4.23
CA PRO A 351 0.79 -24.03 -4.61
C PRO A 351 1.67 -24.45 -3.41
N SER A 352 2.30 -25.61 -3.52
CA SER A 352 3.21 -26.17 -2.50
C SER A 352 4.59 -25.56 -2.62
N VAL A 353 4.74 -24.33 -2.10
CA VAL A 353 6.02 -23.65 -1.98
C VAL A 353 6.93 -24.41 -1.00
N GLN A 354 8.23 -24.41 -1.26
CA GLN A 354 9.23 -25.00 -0.37
C GLN A 354 9.27 -24.25 0.97
N MET A 355 9.22 -24.99 2.08
CA MET A 355 9.43 -24.43 3.42
C MET A 355 10.80 -23.76 3.50
N HIS A 356 10.83 -22.54 4.03
CA HIS A 356 12.06 -21.82 4.36
C HIS A 356 12.12 -21.60 5.87
N GLN A 357 13.33 -21.53 6.45
CA GLN A 357 13.46 -21.06 7.82
C GLN A 357 13.18 -19.55 7.86
N VAL A 358 12.45 -19.10 8.87
CA VAL A 358 12.21 -17.67 9.12
C VAL A 358 13.58 -17.01 9.38
N PRO A 359 14.00 -16.00 8.60
CA PRO A 359 15.30 -15.35 8.80
C PRO A 359 15.36 -14.66 10.17
N TYR A 360 16.45 -14.87 10.91
CA TYR A 360 16.71 -14.20 12.19
C TYR A 360 16.63 -12.68 12.04
N ASN A 361 16.06 -12.00 13.03
CA ASN A 361 15.81 -10.56 12.96
C ASN A 361 16.91 -9.75 13.64
N ASP A 362 18.05 -9.65 12.97
CA ASP A 362 19.24 -8.92 13.41
C ASP A 362 18.94 -7.49 13.92
N ASP A 363 17.96 -6.82 13.29
CA ASP A 363 17.54 -5.45 13.63
C ASP A 363 16.57 -5.32 14.83
N SER A 364 16.13 -6.40 15.50
CA SER A 364 15.37 -6.25 16.76
C SER A 364 16.24 -6.16 18.00
N ASP A 365 17.49 -6.60 17.92
CA ASP A 365 18.26 -6.87 19.13
C ASP A 365 18.99 -5.60 19.63
N GLU A 366 19.05 -4.53 18.82
CA GLU A 366 19.55 -3.21 19.27
C GLU A 366 18.61 -2.51 20.25
N SER A 367 17.29 -2.78 20.25
CA SER A 367 16.37 -2.27 21.28
C SER A 367 16.36 -3.11 22.57
N ASP A 368 16.64 -4.40 22.46
CA ASP A 368 16.44 -5.37 23.55
C ASP A 368 17.67 -5.43 24.51
N ASN A 369 18.67 -4.54 24.33
CA ASN A 369 19.85 -4.41 25.20
C ASN A 369 19.62 -3.56 26.47
N ASP A 370 18.51 -2.83 26.58
CA ASP A 370 18.14 -2.00 27.75
C ASP A 370 17.04 -2.64 28.63
N ASP A 371 16.68 -3.92 28.41
CA ASP A 371 15.67 -4.63 29.20
C ASP A 371 16.21 -4.97 30.61
N ASP A 372 15.51 -4.50 31.66
CA ASP A 372 15.87 -4.68 33.07
C ASP A 372 15.91 -6.18 33.45
N PRO A 373 17.03 -6.71 34.00
CA PRO A 373 17.20 -8.13 34.29
C PRO A 373 16.21 -8.71 35.33
N ASP A 374 15.51 -7.88 36.10
CA ASP A 374 14.43 -8.35 36.99
C ASP A 374 13.09 -8.61 36.23
N ILE A 375 12.94 -8.11 34.99
CA ILE A 375 11.73 -8.30 34.16
C ILE A 375 11.81 -9.62 33.38
N ARG A 376 11.35 -10.71 34.00
CA ARG A 376 11.42 -12.08 33.42
C ARG A 376 10.60 -12.33 32.15
N ILE A 377 9.79 -11.38 31.69
CA ILE A 377 8.97 -11.51 30.47
C ILE A 377 8.93 -10.16 29.75
N SER A 378 9.59 -10.05 28.59
CA SER A 378 9.63 -8.80 27.82
C SER A 378 8.22 -8.39 27.35
N GLN A 379 8.02 -7.11 27.04
CA GLN A 379 6.68 -6.61 26.67
C GLN A 379 6.15 -7.29 25.39
N ARG A 380 7.05 -7.62 24.46
CA ARG A 380 6.77 -8.40 23.24
C ARG A 380 6.25 -9.80 23.56
N GLN A 381 6.87 -10.50 24.51
CA GLN A 381 6.44 -11.83 24.94
C GLN A 381 5.08 -11.80 25.67
N ARG A 382 4.82 -10.75 26.48
CA ARG A 382 3.49 -10.54 27.10
C ARG A 382 2.40 -10.32 26.06
N ASN A 383 2.64 -9.47 25.06
CA ASN A 383 1.67 -9.17 24.00
C ASN A 383 1.36 -10.38 23.10
N ALA A 384 2.32 -11.29 22.92
CA ALA A 384 2.16 -12.51 22.13
C ALA A 384 1.42 -13.66 22.88
N ARG A 385 1.24 -13.56 24.20
CA ARG A 385 0.58 -14.62 24.99
C ARG A 385 -0.94 -14.54 24.89
N VAL A 386 -1.51 -15.36 24.01
CA VAL A 386 -2.96 -15.63 24.01
C VAL A 386 -3.30 -16.57 25.18
N VAL A 387 -3.90 -16.02 26.23
CA VAL A 387 -4.43 -16.78 27.38
C VAL A 387 -5.81 -17.33 27.01
N PRO A 388 -6.04 -18.66 27.07
CA PRO A 388 -7.37 -19.23 26.83
C PRO A 388 -8.29 -19.02 28.04
N GLU A 389 -9.61 -18.96 27.81
CA GLU A 389 -10.63 -18.66 28.85
C GLU A 389 -10.69 -19.66 30.02
N ASN A 390 -9.90 -20.74 29.99
CA ASN A 390 -9.80 -21.75 31.04
C ASN A 390 -8.45 -21.77 31.80
N GLU A 391 -7.50 -20.87 31.50
CA GLU A 391 -6.33 -20.65 32.39
C GLU A 391 -6.77 -19.83 33.62
N LEU A 392 -6.86 -20.49 34.77
CA LEU A 392 -6.87 -19.80 36.06
C LEU A 392 -5.45 -19.27 36.31
N SER A 393 -5.28 -17.95 36.25
CA SER A 393 -4.00 -17.32 36.61
C SER A 393 -3.81 -17.37 38.13
N ASP A 394 -2.80 -18.12 38.59
CA ASP A 394 -2.15 -17.79 39.86
C ASP A 394 -1.56 -16.36 39.74
N SER A 395 -1.62 -15.60 40.83
CA SER A 395 -1.33 -14.16 40.83
C SER A 395 -0.05 -13.85 41.60
N ASP A 396 1.06 -13.66 40.88
CA ASP A 396 2.37 -13.25 41.42
C ASP A 396 2.42 -11.76 41.88
N ASP A 397 1.29 -11.18 42.31
CA ASP A 397 1.16 -9.78 42.77
C ASP A 397 1.14 -9.65 44.31
N GLU A 398 1.45 -10.73 45.04
CA GLU A 398 1.67 -10.78 46.50
C GLU A 398 3.14 -10.48 46.86
N GLY A 399 3.63 -9.32 46.41
CA GLY A 399 5.07 -9.02 46.30
C GLY A 399 5.66 -7.90 47.16
N GLY A 400 4.94 -7.30 48.14
CA GLY A 400 5.39 -6.02 48.69
C GLY A 400 4.93 -5.58 50.08
N ARG A 401 5.55 -6.13 51.16
CA ARG A 401 6.03 -5.41 52.38
C ARG A 401 6.26 -6.35 53.59
N ARG A 402 7.47 -6.87 53.77
CA ARG A 402 8.04 -7.23 55.09
C ARG A 402 9.51 -6.84 55.14
N ASN A 403 9.84 -5.86 55.98
CA ASN A 403 11.21 -5.40 56.19
C ASN A 403 11.74 -5.89 57.56
N ASP A 404 13.05 -5.79 57.76
CA ASP A 404 13.85 -6.65 58.64
C ASP A 404 13.65 -6.51 60.17
N ARG A 405 13.89 -7.64 60.86
CA ARG A 405 14.48 -7.82 62.21
C ARG A 405 14.03 -6.95 63.40
N ASN A 406 13.60 -7.62 64.47
CA ASN A 406 14.56 -7.90 65.56
C ASN A 406 14.19 -9.06 66.50
N TYR A 407 15.19 -9.70 67.08
CA TYR A 407 15.06 -10.71 68.15
C TYR A 407 15.56 -10.09 69.47
N ASN A 408 14.70 -9.98 70.50
CA ASN A 408 14.96 -10.50 71.86
C ASN A 408 14.05 -10.00 73.00
N VAL A 409 13.83 -10.89 73.99
CA VAL A 409 13.51 -10.65 75.41
C VAL A 409 12.15 -10.00 75.79
N ALA A 410 11.20 -10.90 76.09
CA ALA A 410 10.37 -11.02 77.31
C ALA A 410 9.68 -9.84 78.02
N ASN A 411 8.41 -10.11 78.41
CA ASN A 411 7.63 -9.57 79.54
C ASN A 411 7.38 -8.05 79.69
N GLY A 412 6.09 -7.67 79.74
CA GLY A 412 5.68 -6.40 80.37
C GLY A 412 4.27 -5.91 80.02
N ASN A 413 3.39 -5.83 81.02
CA ASN A 413 2.05 -5.24 80.91
C ASN A 413 2.03 -3.80 80.36
N GLY A 414 0.99 -3.48 79.55
CA GLY A 414 0.06 -2.44 79.98
C GLY A 414 -0.13 -1.16 79.13
N LYS A 415 -1.33 -1.06 78.55
CA LYS A 415 -2.18 0.15 78.43
C LYS A 415 -1.69 1.42 77.68
N ASN A 416 -2.58 1.85 76.78
CA ASN A 416 -2.93 3.25 76.44
C ASN A 416 -1.88 4.13 75.71
N GLY A 417 -2.29 4.62 74.53
CA GLY A 417 -2.79 6.01 74.50
C GLY A 417 -1.90 7.11 73.94
N GLU A 418 -1.91 7.22 72.60
CA GLU A 418 -2.15 8.48 71.88
C GLU A 418 -1.08 9.60 71.80
N PHE A 419 -1.31 10.45 70.78
CA PHE A 419 -0.77 11.78 70.48
C PHE A 419 0.67 11.96 69.94
N THR A 420 0.74 12.90 68.98
CA THR A 420 1.92 13.30 68.22
C THR A 420 2.28 14.76 68.49
N THR A 421 3.57 15.11 68.38
CA THR A 421 4.14 16.48 68.24
C THR A 421 5.68 16.37 68.23
N ARG A 422 6.49 17.25 67.62
CA ARG A 422 6.36 18.25 66.53
C ARG A 422 7.79 18.78 66.22
N LYS A 423 7.97 19.49 65.09
CA LYS A 423 9.05 20.50 64.85
C LYS A 423 10.52 19.98 64.73
N PHE A 424 11.51 20.74 64.24
CA PHE A 424 11.63 21.70 63.09
C PHE A 424 13.13 22.14 62.96
N ARG A 425 13.50 22.77 61.83
CA ARG A 425 14.83 23.34 61.41
C ARG A 425 15.71 22.38 60.57
N THR A 426 16.37 22.73 59.44
CA THR A 426 16.81 23.98 58.74
C THR A 426 18.31 24.31 58.89
N THR A 427 18.92 24.85 57.80
CA THR A 427 20.35 25.22 57.55
C THR A 427 21.28 24.07 57.11
N GLY A 428 22.26 24.24 56.19
CA GLY A 428 22.42 25.30 55.16
C GLY A 428 23.87 25.64 54.69
N LYS A 429 24.22 25.35 53.42
CA LYS A 429 25.48 25.73 52.67
C LYS A 429 26.80 25.11 53.26
N THR A 430 28.00 25.12 52.62
CA THR A 430 28.58 25.95 51.52
C THR A 430 29.80 25.31 50.79
N LEU A 431 29.89 25.45 49.45
CA LEU A 431 31.02 25.72 48.50
C LEU A 431 32.47 25.12 48.56
N TYR A 432 33.12 25.20 47.36
CA TYR A 432 34.56 25.10 46.97
C TYR A 432 35.12 23.68 46.69
N ASN A 433 35.66 23.34 45.49
CA ASN A 433 36.82 23.82 44.68
C ASN A 433 38.17 23.28 45.21
N GLU A 434 39.21 22.89 44.44
CA GLU A 434 39.57 22.98 42.99
C GLU A 434 40.54 21.78 42.63
N THR A 435 41.37 21.62 41.58
CA THR A 435 41.97 22.47 40.50
C THR A 435 42.43 21.61 39.26
N ASP A 436 43.05 22.28 38.26
CA ASP A 436 43.90 21.91 37.09
C ASP A 436 44.78 20.61 37.01
N SER A 437 45.49 20.26 35.89
CA SER A 437 45.25 20.24 34.41
C SER A 437 46.54 19.86 33.60
N ARG A 438 46.45 19.77 32.25
CA ARG A 438 47.52 19.73 31.17
C ARG A 438 48.14 18.40 30.67
N GLY A 439 47.65 17.91 29.51
CA GLY A 439 48.35 17.82 28.19
C GLY A 439 49.48 16.80 27.87
N GLY A 440 49.57 16.34 26.59
CA GLY A 440 50.86 15.97 25.95
C GLY A 440 51.02 14.67 25.12
N SER A 441 50.44 14.60 23.91
CA SER A 441 50.94 13.93 22.66
C SER A 441 52.00 12.78 22.60
N SER A 442 51.78 11.79 21.71
CA SER A 442 52.67 11.33 20.59
C SER A 442 53.15 9.83 20.44
N SER A 443 52.76 9.23 19.30
CA SER A 443 53.52 8.40 18.32
C SER A 443 54.29 7.07 18.65
N ARG A 444 53.80 5.96 18.04
CA ARG A 444 54.53 4.87 17.32
C ARG A 444 55.52 3.96 18.11
N PRO A 445 56.13 2.88 17.56
CA PRO A 445 56.15 2.36 16.17
C PRO A 445 55.75 0.86 16.00
N SER A 446 56.00 0.27 14.83
CA SER A 446 55.79 -1.14 14.47
C SER A 446 57.00 -1.77 13.74
N LYS A 447 57.13 -3.11 13.75
CA LYS A 447 57.83 -3.99 12.77
C LYS A 447 57.64 -5.48 13.15
N ILE A 448 57.10 -6.35 12.29
CA ILE A 448 57.71 -7.11 11.16
C ILE A 448 58.62 -8.29 11.58
N ALA A 449 58.25 -9.49 11.09
CA ALA A 449 59.12 -10.64 10.81
C ALA A 449 58.66 -11.29 9.49
N SER A 450 59.50 -12.08 8.80
CA SER A 450 59.33 -12.38 7.35
C SER A 450 59.80 -13.79 6.92
N GLY A 451 59.15 -14.38 5.90
CA GLY A 451 59.56 -15.66 5.27
C GLY A 451 59.25 -15.74 3.77
N GLN A 452 60.21 -16.23 2.98
CA GLN A 452 60.23 -16.33 1.50
C GLN A 452 59.38 -17.53 0.98
N GLY A 453 59.01 -17.69 -0.31
CA GLY A 453 59.20 -16.86 -1.53
C GLY A 453 59.11 -17.68 -2.85
N ARG A 454 59.11 -17.01 -4.02
CA ARG A 454 58.97 -17.53 -5.43
C ARG A 454 57.55 -17.96 -5.87
N GLY A 455 57.09 -17.73 -7.12
CA GLY A 455 57.57 -16.81 -8.17
C GLY A 455 57.29 -17.21 -9.64
N LYS A 456 56.49 -16.40 -10.37
CA LYS A 456 56.36 -16.19 -11.85
C LYS A 456 55.26 -15.10 -12.03
N SER A 457 55.41 -13.97 -12.75
CA SER A 457 55.73 -13.72 -14.19
C SER A 457 54.56 -14.13 -15.12
N THR A 458 53.97 -13.27 -15.97
CA THR A 458 54.40 -11.93 -16.47
C THR A 458 53.23 -11.04 -16.98
N ARG A 459 53.48 -9.72 -17.13
CA ARG A 459 52.82 -8.63 -17.91
C ARG A 459 51.72 -9.00 -18.94
N SER A 460 50.62 -8.21 -19.12
CA SER A 460 50.51 -6.80 -19.58
C SER A 460 50.90 -6.63 -21.07
N THR A 461 50.23 -5.87 -21.95
CA THR A 461 49.75 -4.47 -21.80
C THR A 461 48.66 -4.06 -22.83
N LEU A 462 48.03 -2.89 -22.59
CA LEU A 462 47.11 -2.07 -23.41
C LEU A 462 47.43 -1.92 -24.92
N ILE A 463 46.44 -1.51 -25.73
CA ILE A 463 46.49 -0.33 -26.66
C ILE A 463 45.08 0.01 -27.24
N THR A 464 44.97 1.20 -27.85
CA THR A 464 43.80 2.08 -28.13
C THR A 464 42.84 1.73 -29.28
N ASP A 465 41.65 2.33 -29.20
CA ASP A 465 40.78 2.95 -30.24
C ASP A 465 41.16 2.85 -31.74
N ASP A 466 40.14 2.65 -32.61
CA ASP A 466 39.74 3.64 -33.63
C ASP A 466 38.30 3.39 -34.19
N VAL A 467 37.77 4.31 -35.01
CA VAL A 467 36.37 4.42 -35.47
C VAL A 467 36.17 4.00 -36.93
N LEU A 468 35.03 3.34 -37.26
CA LEU A 468 34.37 3.53 -38.56
C LEU A 468 32.89 3.09 -38.61
N ASN A 469 32.15 3.76 -39.47
CA ASN A 469 30.70 3.67 -39.70
C ASN A 469 30.36 2.67 -40.82
N THR A 470 29.13 2.14 -40.89
CA THR A 470 28.29 2.00 -42.13
C THR A 470 27.04 1.13 -41.93
N THR A 471 25.90 1.64 -42.42
CA THR A 471 24.56 1.03 -42.44
C THR A 471 24.41 -0.19 -43.37
N VAL A 472 23.63 -1.21 -42.97
CA VAL A 472 23.05 -2.21 -43.90
C VAL A 472 21.60 -2.53 -43.54
N THR A 473 20.70 -2.49 -44.53
CA THR A 473 19.27 -2.81 -44.43
C THR A 473 18.96 -4.25 -44.85
N ARG A 474 17.93 -4.88 -44.25
CA ARG A 474 17.17 -6.04 -44.75
C ARG A 474 15.73 -5.95 -44.20
N ASN A 475 14.73 -5.55 -44.98
CA ASN A 475 14.03 -6.29 -46.05
C ASN A 475 13.40 -7.61 -45.61
N VAL A 476 12.06 -7.60 -45.58
CA VAL A 476 11.15 -8.74 -45.44
C VAL A 476 10.98 -9.46 -46.78
N PRO A 477 10.88 -10.80 -46.79
CA PRO A 477 10.12 -11.54 -47.78
C PRO A 477 8.87 -12.16 -47.14
N ALA A 478 7.71 -11.89 -47.71
CA ALA A 478 6.52 -12.69 -47.48
C ALA A 478 6.50 -13.84 -48.50
N ASP A 479 6.00 -15.02 -48.11
CA ASP A 479 5.56 -16.01 -49.09
C ASP A 479 4.47 -16.93 -48.51
N THR A 480 3.62 -17.47 -49.39
CA THR A 480 2.40 -18.22 -49.01
C THR A 480 2.33 -19.55 -49.76
N PRO A 481 1.97 -20.66 -49.08
CA PRO A 481 1.37 -21.81 -49.74
C PRO A 481 -0.09 -22.01 -49.30
N SER A 482 -0.91 -22.61 -50.17
CA SER A 482 -2.34 -22.83 -49.96
C SER A 482 -2.76 -24.22 -50.47
N ILE A 483 -3.99 -24.61 -50.12
CA ILE A 483 -4.75 -25.77 -50.62
C ILE A 483 -4.20 -27.16 -50.22
N MET A 484 -4.84 -27.81 -49.23
CA MET A 484 -5.74 -28.95 -49.47
C MET A 484 -6.46 -29.40 -48.19
N ALA A 485 -7.67 -29.94 -48.35
CA ALA A 485 -8.47 -30.54 -47.27
C ALA A 485 -8.79 -32.01 -47.58
N PRO A 486 -8.91 -32.89 -46.58
CA PRO A 486 -9.54 -34.20 -46.72
C PRO A 486 -10.99 -34.23 -46.19
N SER A 487 -11.74 -35.26 -46.58
CA SER A 487 -13.19 -35.37 -46.43
C SER A 487 -13.67 -35.96 -45.10
N ARG A 488 -14.95 -35.71 -44.77
CA ARG A 488 -15.70 -36.48 -43.76
C ARG A 488 -16.06 -37.86 -44.30
N SER A 489 -16.05 -38.87 -43.43
CA SER A 489 -16.77 -40.14 -43.60
C SER A 489 -17.47 -40.50 -42.28
N SER A 490 -18.37 -41.49 -42.29
CA SER A 490 -19.39 -41.67 -41.25
C SER A 490 -19.42 -43.08 -40.64
N SER A 491 -19.75 -43.18 -39.35
CA SER A 491 -20.39 -44.37 -38.77
C SER A 491 -21.12 -44.07 -37.44
N ARG A 492 -22.28 -44.72 -37.29
CA ARG A 492 -23.11 -45.01 -36.09
C ARG A 492 -23.44 -46.52 -36.20
N PRO A 493 -23.88 -47.28 -35.17
CA PRO A 493 -25.04 -46.99 -34.29
C PRO A 493 -24.80 -47.57 -32.86
N PRO A 494 -25.80 -48.11 -32.11
CA PRO A 494 -27.21 -47.73 -31.86
C PRO A 494 -27.38 -47.15 -30.43
N ALA A 495 -28.50 -46.59 -29.93
CA ALA A 495 -29.89 -46.39 -30.38
C ALA A 495 -30.96 -47.37 -29.84
N ASP A 496 -31.71 -46.85 -28.85
CA ASP A 496 -33.04 -47.28 -28.38
C ASP A 496 -33.91 -46.00 -28.17
N ILE A 497 -35.25 -45.89 -28.24
CA ILE A 497 -36.45 -46.78 -28.35
C ILE A 497 -37.30 -46.78 -27.05
N ILE A 498 -38.57 -46.33 -26.94
CA ILE A 498 -39.49 -45.39 -27.69
C ILE A 498 -40.49 -44.79 -26.64
N GLN A 499 -41.32 -43.82 -27.06
CA GLN A 499 -42.62 -43.34 -26.51
C GLN A 499 -42.54 -42.03 -25.70
N GLU A 500 -43.06 -40.86 -26.13
CA GLU A 500 -44.27 -40.41 -26.88
C GLU A 500 -45.56 -40.21 -26.07
N GLU A 501 -46.05 -38.97 -26.04
CA GLU A 501 -47.44 -38.62 -26.41
C GLU A 501 -47.52 -37.14 -26.90
N GLN A 502 -48.68 -36.70 -27.42
CA GLN A 502 -48.94 -35.45 -28.18
C GLN A 502 -50.34 -34.90 -27.74
N ALA A 503 -50.97 -33.78 -28.17
CA ALA A 503 -50.82 -32.73 -29.21
C ALA A 503 -51.86 -31.58 -28.86
N ALA A 504 -52.10 -30.42 -29.52
CA ALA A 504 -51.43 -29.61 -30.56
C ALA A 504 -52.15 -28.23 -30.76
N THR A 505 -51.48 -27.27 -31.44
CA THR A 505 -52.03 -26.26 -32.40
C THR A 505 -53.04 -25.10 -32.04
N VAL A 506 -52.50 -23.85 -32.04
CA VAL A 506 -53.03 -22.54 -32.58
C VAL A 506 -54.29 -21.80 -31.98
N PRO A 507 -54.59 -20.49 -32.30
CA PRO A 507 -55.20 -19.50 -31.39
C PRO A 507 -56.60 -18.96 -31.84
N PRO A 508 -57.14 -17.82 -31.30
CA PRO A 508 -56.91 -16.50 -31.97
C PRO A 508 -57.03 -15.18 -31.13
N GLU A 509 -56.66 -14.08 -31.79
CA GLU A 509 -57.27 -12.72 -31.75
C GLU A 509 -57.18 -11.74 -30.55
N ASN A 510 -57.65 -10.50 -30.81
CA ASN A 510 -57.29 -9.22 -30.18
C ASN A 510 -58.52 -8.26 -30.19
N PRO A 511 -58.61 -7.25 -29.30
CA PRO A 511 -59.37 -6.03 -29.64
C PRO A 511 -58.68 -4.69 -29.27
N THR A 512 -59.22 -3.61 -29.84
CA THR A 512 -58.66 -2.24 -29.87
C THR A 512 -59.21 -1.29 -28.80
N ASN A 513 -58.52 -0.17 -28.52
CA ASN A 513 -59.02 1.20 -28.84
C ASN A 513 -58.07 2.35 -28.43
N HIS A 514 -58.03 3.39 -29.27
CA HIS A 514 -57.70 4.79 -28.94
C HIS A 514 -59.00 5.62 -28.96
N PRO A 515 -59.08 6.78 -28.27
CA PRO A 515 -58.80 8.11 -28.88
C PRO A 515 -58.11 9.09 -27.89
N GLU A 516 -57.73 10.35 -28.17
CA GLU A 516 -57.45 11.13 -29.39
C GLU A 516 -56.56 12.34 -28.99
N THR A 517 -55.89 12.99 -29.96
CA THR A 517 -55.18 14.27 -29.77
C THR A 517 -56.09 15.46 -30.13
N PRO A 518 -55.72 16.69 -29.71
CA PRO A 518 -55.62 17.72 -30.74
C PRO A 518 -54.34 18.57 -30.63
N GLN A 519 -53.74 18.86 -31.78
CA GLN A 519 -52.78 19.96 -31.96
C GLN A 519 -53.53 21.30 -32.11
N ILE A 520 -52.87 22.44 -31.87
CA ILE A 520 -52.98 23.60 -32.79
C ILE A 520 -51.85 24.65 -32.60
N ARG A 521 -51.22 24.98 -33.73
CA ARG A 521 -50.50 26.22 -34.14
C ARG A 521 -49.32 26.79 -33.35
N SER A 522 -48.24 26.96 -34.11
CA SER A 522 -47.23 28.02 -34.02
C SER A 522 -47.77 29.41 -34.35
N GLU A 523 -47.11 30.45 -33.85
CA GLU A 523 -46.91 31.71 -34.58
C GLU A 523 -45.55 32.31 -34.19
N ASN A 524 -44.92 33.07 -35.10
CA ASN A 524 -43.65 33.76 -34.84
C ASN A 524 -43.92 35.11 -34.19
N ASP A 525 -42.97 35.64 -33.42
CA ASP A 525 -42.62 37.06 -33.57
C ASP A 525 -41.15 37.36 -33.20
N THR A 526 -40.71 38.60 -33.40
CA THR A 526 -39.29 38.93 -33.63
C THR A 526 -38.68 40.03 -32.75
N ALA A 527 -37.34 39.99 -32.69
CA ALA A 527 -36.40 41.10 -32.46
C ALA A 527 -36.04 41.53 -31.01
N ASN A 528 -34.87 42.20 -30.96
CA ASN A 528 -34.13 42.79 -29.83
C ASN A 528 -33.59 41.75 -28.81
N VAL A 529 -32.28 41.53 -28.63
CA VAL A 529 -31.08 42.41 -28.66
C VAL A 529 -31.05 43.43 -27.53
N GLU A 530 -30.30 43.10 -26.48
CA GLU A 530 -29.36 44.00 -25.79
C GLU A 530 -28.22 43.14 -25.21
N ASN A 531 -27.05 43.74 -24.98
CA ASN A 531 -25.83 43.04 -24.55
C ASN A 531 -25.72 43.06 -23.01
N GLU A 532 -24.87 42.20 -22.43
CA GLU A 532 -23.65 42.70 -21.76
C GLU A 532 -22.59 41.61 -21.47
N THR A 533 -21.34 41.96 -21.80
CA THR A 533 -20.04 41.42 -21.31
C THR A 533 -19.86 39.91 -21.14
N ASP A 534 -19.14 39.29 -22.09
CA ASP A 534 -18.17 38.23 -21.76
C ASP A 534 -17.09 38.77 -20.80
N ALA A 535 -16.71 37.98 -19.81
CA ALA A 535 -15.44 38.12 -19.10
C ALA A 535 -14.64 36.81 -19.34
N MET A 536 -13.44 36.93 -19.89
CA MET A 536 -12.58 35.77 -20.14
C MET A 536 -11.69 35.55 -18.91
N ASP A 537 -11.94 34.49 -18.15
CA ASP A 537 -11.03 34.08 -17.07
C ASP A 537 -9.74 33.53 -17.68
N VAL A 538 -8.64 34.28 -17.49
CA VAL A 538 -7.29 33.92 -17.96
C VAL A 538 -6.45 33.47 -16.76
N ASP A 539 -6.79 32.31 -16.21
CA ASP A 539 -5.97 31.62 -15.20
C ASP A 539 -5.18 30.48 -15.85
N THR A 540 -4.21 30.87 -16.66
CA THR A 540 -3.07 30.01 -17.05
C THR A 540 -1.80 30.87 -16.91
N ILE A 541 -0.79 30.33 -16.21
CA ILE A 541 0.44 31.03 -15.77
C ILE A 541 0.25 31.88 -14.49
N GLU A 542 0.30 31.22 -13.33
CA GLU A 542 1.17 31.62 -12.20
C GLU A 542 1.23 30.50 -11.15
N ALA A 543 2.13 29.53 -11.39
CA ALA A 543 2.40 28.40 -10.49
C ALA A 543 3.92 28.27 -10.18
N GLU A 544 4.66 29.36 -10.31
CA GLU A 544 6.04 29.52 -9.87
C GLU A 544 6.18 30.81 -9.05
N GLN A 545 7.14 30.84 -8.11
CA GLN A 545 7.53 32.00 -7.27
C GLN A 545 6.55 32.48 -6.18
N VAL A 546 6.47 31.76 -5.05
CA VAL A 546 6.13 32.36 -3.74
C VAL A 546 7.10 31.90 -2.63
N VAL A 547 8.37 32.31 -2.71
CA VAL A 547 9.32 32.29 -1.59
C VAL A 547 10.27 33.49 -1.71
N LYS A 548 10.57 34.15 -0.57
CA LYS A 548 11.27 35.45 -0.43
C LYS A 548 10.34 36.64 -0.79
N THR A 549 10.25 37.73 -0.03
CA THR A 549 11.18 38.27 0.99
C THR A 549 10.47 38.92 2.19
N GLU A 550 10.92 38.61 3.41
CA GLU A 550 10.84 39.52 4.57
C GLU A 550 12.15 39.42 5.37
N GLU A 551 13.12 40.29 5.07
CA GLU A 551 14.18 40.72 6.01
C GLU A 551 14.97 41.90 5.43
N VAL A 552 14.86 43.08 6.09
CA VAL A 552 15.74 44.28 6.18
C VAL A 552 14.90 45.54 6.41
#